data_AF-A0A928DKW7-F1
#
_entry.id   AF-A0A928DKW7-F1
#
_cell.length_a   1.000
_cell.length_b   1.000
_cell.length_c   1.000
_cell.angle_alpha   90.00
_cell.angle_beta   90.00
_cell.angle_gamma   90.00
#
_symmetry.space_group_name_H-M   'P 1'
#
loop_
_entity.id
_entity.type
_entity.pdbx_description
1 polymer ?
#
loop_
_entity_poly.entity_id
_entity_poly.type
_entity_poly.pdbx_seq_one_letter_code
_entity_poly.pdbx_strand_id
1 'polypeptide(L)'
;MGKVTLELTESEMRNLAEICAMSLTVLGQAMPDGRNPRADAWQKLLVELIKAGRTVPSIARDMELNPDCGYWFFKRPYIENAFYSDVLDEYRDSTFWEELVTRLAARSLTEIYGQDAVDGMSPEERASHVAAMEKTLWQEVSHYGVDRLMFMLAPEDS
;
A
#
# COMPACT_ATOMS: atom_id res chain seq x y z
N MET A 1 12.30 -30.95 -12.48
CA MET A 1 11.56 -30.46 -11.30
C MET A 1 10.29 -31.29 -11.17
N GLY A 2 9.98 -31.80 -9.98
CA GLY A 2 8.72 -32.52 -9.74
C GLY A 2 7.53 -31.56 -9.89
N LYS A 3 6.44 -32.04 -10.50
CA LYS A 3 5.18 -31.29 -10.49
C LYS A 3 4.59 -31.38 -9.07
N VAL A 4 4.23 -30.24 -8.51
CA VAL A 4 3.47 -30.15 -7.26
C VAL A 4 1.99 -30.07 -7.65
N THR A 5 1.16 -30.91 -7.04
CA THR A 5 -0.30 -30.84 -7.17
C THR A 5 -0.87 -30.26 -5.88
N LEU A 6 -1.79 -29.30 -6.00
CA LEU A 6 -2.53 -28.72 -4.89
C LEU A 6 -4.02 -28.90 -5.19
N GLU A 7 -4.75 -29.51 -4.27
CA GLU A 7 -6.20 -29.67 -4.36
C GLU A 7 -6.85 -28.60 -3.50
N LEU A 8 -7.75 -27.81 -4.10
CA LEU A 8 -8.48 -26.73 -3.45
C LEU A 8 -9.96 -26.88 -3.79
N THR A 9 -10.81 -26.54 -2.83
CA THR A 9 -12.22 -26.25 -3.11
C THR A 9 -12.33 -24.97 -3.95
N GLU A 10 -13.49 -24.77 -4.55
CA GLU A 10 -13.80 -23.53 -5.29
C GLU A 10 -13.65 -22.27 -4.41
N SER A 11 -14.07 -22.35 -3.14
CA SER A 11 -13.94 -21.25 -2.18
C SER A 11 -12.46 -20.96 -1.87
N GLU A 12 -11.66 -21.99 -1.62
CA GLU A 12 -10.23 -21.82 -1.36
C GLU A 12 -9.47 -21.28 -2.59
N MET A 13 -9.85 -21.72 -3.80
CA MET A 13 -9.27 -21.18 -5.04
C MET A 13 -9.63 -19.70 -5.22
N ARG A 14 -10.85 -19.28 -4.84
CA ARG A 14 -11.25 -17.87 -4.85
C ARG A 14 -10.42 -17.06 -3.85
N ASN A 15 -10.30 -17.52 -2.61
CA ASN A 15 -9.47 -16.86 -1.60
C ASN A 15 -8.01 -16.73 -2.07
N LEU A 16 -7.45 -17.78 -2.70
CA LEU A 16 -6.10 -17.74 -3.26
C LEU A 16 -5.99 -16.70 -4.38
N ALA A 17 -6.98 -16.62 -5.28
CA ALA A 17 -6.99 -15.63 -6.36
C ALA A 17 -7.07 -14.19 -5.82
N GLU A 18 -7.86 -13.95 -4.77
CA GLU A 18 -7.94 -12.65 -4.07
C GLU A 18 -6.61 -12.26 -3.41
N ILE A 19 -5.98 -13.19 -2.68
CA ILE A 19 -4.64 -12.98 -2.11
C ILE A 19 -3.62 -12.65 -3.21
N CYS A 20 -3.71 -13.33 -4.36
CA CYS A 20 -2.83 -13.05 -5.49
C CYS A 20 -3.09 -11.65 -6.08
N ALA A 21 -4.35 -11.25 -6.23
CA ALA A 21 -4.72 -9.93 -6.72
C ALA A 21 -4.24 -8.82 -5.78
N MET A 22 -4.40 -9.02 -4.47
CA MET A 22 -3.88 -8.13 -3.43
C MET A 22 -2.36 -7.99 -3.54
N SER A 23 -1.64 -9.11 -3.62
CA SER A 23 -0.18 -9.14 -3.71
C SER A 23 0.34 -8.46 -4.99
N LEU A 24 -0.32 -8.67 -6.12
CA LEU A 24 0.02 -8.00 -7.39
C LEU A 24 -0.20 -6.49 -7.31
N THR A 25 -1.25 -6.05 -6.62
CA THR A 25 -1.53 -4.63 -6.39
C THR A 25 -0.41 -3.98 -5.59
N VAL A 26 0.02 -4.60 -4.49
CA VAL A 26 1.12 -4.10 -3.66
C VAL A 26 2.44 -4.10 -4.43
N LEU A 27 2.74 -5.17 -5.17
CA LEU A 27 3.97 -5.26 -5.99
C LEU A 27 4.03 -4.15 -7.06
N GLY A 28 2.90 -3.86 -7.71
CA GLY A 28 2.82 -2.78 -8.70
C GLY A 28 3.03 -1.39 -8.11
N GLN A 29 2.56 -1.15 -6.87
CA GLN A 29 2.73 0.12 -6.18
C GLN A 29 4.14 0.31 -5.60
N ALA A 30 4.74 -0.75 -5.05
CA ALA A 30 6.00 -0.67 -4.32
C ALA A 30 7.24 -0.54 -5.22
N MET A 31 7.15 -0.91 -6.51
CA MET A 31 8.31 -0.94 -7.41
C MET A 31 8.12 -0.21 -8.74
N PRO A 32 7.99 1.13 -8.73
CA PRO A 32 7.84 1.90 -9.96
C PRO A 32 9.08 1.84 -10.88
N ASP A 33 10.31 1.73 -10.33
CA ASP A 33 11.55 1.94 -11.12
C ASP A 33 12.67 0.88 -10.93
N GLY A 34 12.37 -0.32 -10.41
CA GLY A 34 13.40 -1.33 -10.13
C GLY A 34 13.05 -2.74 -10.60
N ARG A 35 13.73 -3.24 -11.63
CA ARG A 35 13.67 -4.68 -11.99
C ARG A 35 14.33 -5.51 -10.87
N ASN A 36 13.53 -6.09 -10.00
CA ASN A 36 13.99 -7.08 -9.04
C ASN A 36 13.65 -8.49 -9.56
N PRO A 37 14.64 -9.35 -9.87
CA PRO A 37 14.39 -10.69 -10.40
C PRO A 37 13.48 -11.55 -9.52
N ARG A 38 13.49 -11.32 -8.20
CA ARG A 38 12.62 -12.03 -7.26
C ARG A 38 11.18 -11.52 -7.35
N ALA A 39 10.97 -10.22 -7.51
CA ALA A 39 9.64 -9.66 -7.74
C ALA A 39 9.07 -10.13 -9.09
N ASP A 40 9.90 -10.18 -10.14
CA ASP A 40 9.48 -10.73 -11.44
C ASP A 40 9.05 -12.20 -11.31
N ALA A 41 9.78 -12.99 -10.51
CA ALA A 41 9.43 -14.39 -10.23
C ALA A 41 8.11 -14.50 -9.45
N TRP A 42 7.88 -13.62 -8.47
CA TRP A 42 6.62 -13.55 -7.73
C TRP A 42 5.45 -13.17 -8.63
N GLN A 43 5.59 -12.10 -9.41
CA GLN A 43 4.55 -11.67 -10.36
C GLN A 43 4.16 -12.80 -11.31
N LYS A 44 5.15 -13.50 -11.90
CA LYS A 44 4.88 -14.65 -12.78
C LYS A 44 4.10 -15.76 -12.07
N LEU A 45 4.47 -16.09 -10.83
CA LEU A 45 3.77 -17.10 -10.04
C LEU A 45 2.31 -16.68 -9.76
N LEU A 46 2.11 -15.46 -9.27
CA LEU A 46 0.78 -14.93 -8.94
C LEU A 46 -0.13 -14.88 -10.17
N VAL A 47 0.41 -14.47 -11.32
CA VAL A 47 -0.31 -14.47 -12.60
C VAL A 47 -0.74 -15.88 -13.03
N GLU A 48 0.14 -16.88 -12.93
CA GLU A 48 -0.22 -18.26 -13.27
C GLU A 48 -1.23 -18.86 -12.28
N LEU A 49 -1.17 -18.50 -10.99
CA LEU A 49 -2.17 -18.91 -9.99
C LEU A 49 -3.55 -18.30 -10.27
N ILE A 50 -3.61 -17.01 -10.60
CA ILE A 50 -4.86 -16.34 -11.02
C ILE A 50 -5.44 -17.00 -12.27
N LYS A 51 -4.59 -17.30 -13.25
CA LYS A 51 -4.98 -18.00 -14.48
C LYS A 51 -5.50 -19.42 -14.20
N ALA A 52 -4.92 -20.13 -13.24
CA ALA A 52 -5.47 -21.40 -12.77
C ALA A 52 -6.84 -21.20 -12.12
N GLY A 53 -7.02 -20.17 -11.30
CA GLY A 53 -8.30 -19.83 -10.68
C GLY A 53 -9.40 -19.55 -11.70
N ARG A 54 -9.07 -18.91 -12.81
CA ARG A 54 -9.99 -18.68 -13.94
C ARG A 54 -10.54 -19.97 -14.56
N THR A 55 -9.91 -21.13 -14.35
CA THR A 55 -10.50 -22.40 -14.84
C THR A 55 -11.77 -22.78 -14.07
N VAL A 56 -12.01 -22.17 -12.91
CA VAL A 56 -13.25 -22.31 -12.14
C VAL A 56 -14.31 -21.34 -12.67
N PRO A 57 -15.49 -21.82 -13.13
CA PRO A 57 -16.48 -20.98 -13.81
C PRO A 57 -16.97 -19.77 -12.99
N SER A 58 -17.15 -19.93 -11.68
CA SER A 58 -17.62 -18.82 -10.83
C SER A 58 -16.59 -17.70 -10.73
N ILE A 59 -15.30 -18.04 -10.64
CA ILE A 59 -14.20 -17.07 -10.57
C ILE A 59 -14.03 -16.40 -11.94
N ALA A 60 -14.08 -17.18 -13.02
CA ALA A 60 -13.96 -16.68 -14.39
C ALA A 60 -14.98 -15.58 -14.72
N ARG A 61 -16.22 -15.73 -14.23
CA ARG A 61 -17.30 -14.75 -14.44
C ARG A 61 -16.95 -13.37 -13.88
N ASP A 62 -16.19 -13.33 -12.79
CA ASP A 62 -15.84 -12.12 -12.07
C ASP A 62 -14.50 -11.53 -12.56
N MET A 63 -13.88 -12.14 -13.58
CA MET A 63 -12.57 -11.73 -14.11
C MET A 63 -12.62 -11.14 -15.53
N GLU A 64 -11.68 -10.25 -15.82
CA GLU A 64 -11.41 -9.68 -17.13
C GLU A 64 -9.91 -9.63 -17.42
N LEU A 65 -9.54 -9.60 -18.71
CA LEU A 65 -8.15 -9.46 -19.13
C LEU A 65 -7.80 -7.98 -19.10
N ASN A 66 -6.76 -7.61 -18.33
CA ASN A 66 -6.23 -6.27 -18.35
C ASN A 66 -5.27 -6.11 -19.56
N PRO A 67 -5.57 -5.22 -20.53
CA PRO A 67 -4.77 -5.07 -21.73
C PRO A 67 -3.39 -4.46 -21.48
N ASP A 68 -3.23 -3.66 -20.41
CA ASP A 68 -1.99 -2.94 -20.13
C ASP A 68 -0.89 -3.86 -19.61
N CYS A 69 -1.28 -4.88 -18.84
CA CYS A 69 -0.34 -5.80 -18.20
C CYS A 69 -0.41 -7.24 -18.72
N GLY A 70 -1.44 -7.57 -19.54
CA GLY A 70 -1.53 -8.83 -20.27
C GLY A 70 -1.97 -10.04 -19.43
N TYR A 71 -2.53 -9.82 -18.25
CA TYR A 71 -3.06 -10.90 -17.39
C TYR A 71 -4.43 -10.59 -16.81
N TRP A 72 -5.07 -11.64 -16.28
CA TRP A 72 -6.45 -11.58 -15.77
C TRP A 72 -6.49 -10.90 -14.40
N PHE A 73 -7.56 -10.15 -14.16
CA PHE A 73 -7.88 -9.50 -12.89
C PHE A 73 -9.36 -9.59 -12.59
N PHE A 74 -9.74 -9.35 -11.33
CA PHE A 74 -11.14 -9.17 -10.97
C PHE A 74 -11.70 -7.88 -11.58
N LYS A 75 -12.95 -7.95 -12.05
CA LYS A 75 -13.67 -6.78 -12.59
C LYS A 75 -14.00 -5.80 -11.48
N ARG A 76 -14.01 -4.52 -11.81
CA ARG A 76 -14.35 -3.45 -10.86
C ARG A 76 -15.61 -3.71 -10.01
N PRO A 77 -16.77 -4.16 -10.55
CA PRO A 77 -17.96 -4.42 -9.72
C PRO A 77 -17.76 -5.51 -8.65
N TYR A 78 -16.85 -6.46 -8.89
CA TYR A 78 -16.46 -7.45 -7.89
C TYR A 78 -15.58 -6.81 -6.82
N ILE A 79 -14.55 -6.07 -7.25
CA ILE A 79 -13.59 -5.41 -6.36
C ILE A 79 -14.29 -4.50 -5.35
N GLU A 80 -15.27 -3.72 -5.79
CA GLU A 80 -16.03 -2.77 -4.96
C GLU A 80 -16.72 -3.39 -3.74
N ASN A 81 -16.90 -4.71 -3.69
CA ASN A 81 -17.51 -5.42 -2.57
C ASN A 81 -16.64 -6.59 -2.05
N ALA A 82 -15.39 -6.69 -2.49
CA ALA A 82 -14.52 -7.79 -2.15
C ALA A 82 -13.71 -7.49 -0.89
N PHE A 83 -13.67 -8.44 0.05
CA PHE A 83 -12.95 -8.30 1.31
C PHE A 83 -11.47 -7.90 1.12
N TYR A 84 -10.78 -8.46 0.12
CA TYR A 84 -9.37 -8.09 -0.12
C TYR A 84 -9.20 -6.64 -0.59
N SER A 85 -10.23 -6.02 -1.18
CA SER A 85 -10.22 -4.61 -1.54
C SER A 85 -10.31 -3.75 -0.29
N ASP A 86 -11.20 -4.09 0.65
CA ASP A 86 -11.31 -3.41 1.94
C ASP A 86 -9.98 -3.47 2.70
N VAL A 87 -9.34 -4.64 2.73
CA VAL A 87 -8.01 -4.83 3.34
C VAL A 87 -6.95 -3.93 2.69
N LEU A 88 -6.97 -3.81 1.36
CA LEU A 88 -6.03 -2.93 0.64
C LEU A 88 -6.28 -1.46 0.97
N ASP A 89 -7.53 -1.04 1.08
CA ASP A 89 -7.89 0.34 1.37
C ASP A 89 -7.54 0.71 2.82
N GLU A 90 -7.81 -0.17 3.79
CA GLU A 90 -7.36 -0.01 5.18
C GLU A 90 -5.82 0.07 5.27
N TYR A 91 -5.11 -0.79 4.54
CA TYR A 91 -3.64 -0.77 4.50
C TYR A 91 -3.09 0.55 3.95
N ARG A 92 -3.67 1.05 2.85
CA ARG A 92 -3.28 2.32 2.23
C ARG A 92 -3.55 3.51 3.13
N ASP A 93 -4.73 3.55 3.76
CA ASP A 93 -5.11 4.63 4.68
C ASP A 93 -4.18 4.65 5.90
N SER A 94 -3.96 3.49 6.53
CA SER A 94 -3.05 3.35 7.66
C SER A 94 -1.62 3.79 7.31
N THR A 95 -1.07 3.28 6.20
CA THR A 95 0.29 3.63 5.76
C THR A 95 0.41 5.11 5.42
N PHE A 96 -0.62 5.70 4.80
CA PHE A 96 -0.65 7.13 4.48
C PHE A 96 -0.59 7.98 5.74
N TRP A 97 -1.45 7.72 6.73
CA TRP A 97 -1.50 8.51 7.96
C TRP A 97 -0.24 8.35 8.80
N GLU A 98 0.31 7.13 8.90
CA GLU A 98 1.57 6.87 9.60
C GLU A 98 2.73 7.67 8.98
N GLU A 99 2.95 7.52 7.67
CA GLU A 99 4.01 8.24 6.96
C GLU A 99 3.84 9.76 7.02
N LEU A 100 2.60 10.24 6.92
CA LEU A 100 2.30 11.67 7.01
C LEU A 100 2.69 12.22 8.38
N VAL A 101 2.24 11.58 9.47
CA VAL A 101 2.51 12.01 10.84
C VAL A 101 4.01 11.99 11.14
N THR A 102 4.71 10.91 10.79
CA THR A 102 6.16 10.80 11.02
C THR A 102 6.93 11.87 10.25
N ARG A 103 6.60 12.14 8.98
CA ARG A 103 7.27 13.17 8.19
C ARG A 103 6.96 14.58 8.68
N LEU A 104 5.73 14.85 9.11
CA LEU A 104 5.35 16.14 9.70
C LEU A 104 6.07 16.36 11.03
N ALA A 105 6.16 15.35 11.90
CA ALA A 105 6.89 15.46 13.16
C ALA A 105 8.38 15.76 12.93
N ALA A 106 9.03 15.06 11.99
CA ALA A 106 10.42 15.31 11.63
C ALA A 106 10.62 16.73 11.09
N ARG A 107 9.71 17.22 10.24
CA ARG A 107 9.74 18.59 9.74
C ARG A 107 9.53 19.63 10.84
N SER A 108 8.53 19.44 11.70
CA SER A 108 8.22 20.35 12.80
C SER A 108 9.37 20.45 13.80
N LEU A 109 10.11 19.36 14.02
CA LEU A 109 11.32 19.38 14.83
C LEU A 109 12.35 20.38 14.29
N THR A 110 12.65 20.30 12.99
CA THR A 110 13.57 21.23 12.32
C THR A 110 13.04 22.67 12.32
N GLU A 111 11.73 22.88 12.14
CA GLU A 111 11.13 24.22 12.17
C GLU A 111 11.18 24.87 13.57
N ILE A 112 11.04 24.09 14.64
CA ILE A 112 11.01 24.60 16.02
C ILE A 112 12.41 24.86 16.56
N TYR A 113 13.35 23.93 16.35
CA TYR A 113 14.68 24.00 16.97
C TYR A 113 15.75 24.55 16.02
N GLY A 114 15.49 24.55 14.71
CA GLY A 114 16.50 24.83 13.70
C GLY A 114 17.40 23.62 13.42
N GLN A 115 17.92 23.52 12.21
CA GLN A 115 18.69 22.35 11.76
C GLN A 115 19.94 22.10 12.61
N ASP A 116 20.71 23.16 12.93
CA ASP A 116 21.95 23.04 13.72
C ASP A 116 21.71 22.49 15.14
N ALA A 117 20.58 22.85 15.75
CA ALA A 117 20.22 22.34 17.07
C ALA A 117 19.79 20.88 17.01
N VAL A 118 19.01 20.49 15.98
CA VAL A 118 18.59 19.10 15.76
C VAL A 118 19.79 18.19 15.48
N ASP A 119 20.77 18.66 14.72
CA ASP A 119 22.00 17.92 14.43
C ASP A 119 22.88 17.75 15.67
N GLY A 120 22.79 18.68 16.63
CA GLY A 120 23.45 18.61 17.93
C GLY A 120 22.75 17.73 18.96
N MET A 121 21.49 17.33 18.74
CA MET A 121 20.75 16.47 19.68
C MET A 121 21.29 15.04 19.67
N SER A 122 21.28 14.40 20.83
CA SER A 122 21.48 12.95 20.89
C SER A 122 20.33 12.20 20.19
N PRO A 123 20.55 10.96 19.72
CA PRO A 123 19.48 10.16 19.12
C PRO A 123 18.27 9.96 20.04
N GLU A 124 18.50 9.83 21.35
CA GLU A 124 17.45 9.63 22.35
C GLU A 124 16.61 10.90 22.56
N GLU A 125 17.26 12.07 22.67
CA GLU A 125 16.57 13.36 22.76
C GLU A 125 15.73 13.61 21.52
N ARG A 126 16.31 13.38 20.33
CA ARG A 126 15.59 13.52 19.06
C ARG A 126 14.38 12.59 18.99
N ALA A 127 14.54 11.31 19.35
CA ALA A 127 13.44 10.35 19.35
C ALA A 127 12.33 10.74 20.33
N SER A 128 12.68 11.25 21.51
CA SER A 128 11.72 11.73 22.50
C SER A 128 10.88 12.91 21.97
N HIS A 129 11.53 13.90 21.35
CA HIS A 129 10.83 15.04 20.74
C HIS A 129 9.92 14.62 19.59
N VAL A 130 10.42 13.78 18.67
CA VAL A 130 9.63 13.26 17.55
C VAL A 130 8.41 12.49 18.05
N ALA A 131 8.58 11.57 19.00
CA ALA A 131 7.47 10.77 19.53
C ALA A 131 6.38 11.65 20.20
N ALA A 132 6.79 12.73 20.90
CA ALA A 132 5.84 13.68 21.47
C ALA A 132 5.06 14.43 20.38
N MET A 133 5.74 14.86 19.31
CA MET A 133 5.10 15.53 18.17
C MET A 133 4.17 14.60 17.39
N GLU A 134 4.61 13.37 17.10
CA GLU A 134 3.81 12.35 16.43
C GLU A 134 2.51 12.08 17.20
N LYS A 135 2.58 11.99 18.53
CA LYS A 135 1.39 11.81 19.36
C LYS A 135 0.39 12.95 19.21
N THR A 136 0.85 14.20 19.22
CA THR A 136 -0.02 15.37 19.04
C THR A 136 -0.61 15.42 17.63
N LEU A 137 0.21 15.15 16.61
CA LEU A 137 -0.22 15.11 15.22
C LEU A 137 -1.26 14.01 14.97
N TRP A 138 -1.05 12.81 15.54
CA TRP A 138 -2.03 11.72 15.50
C TRP A 138 -3.39 12.13 16.07
N GLN A 139 -3.41 12.84 17.21
CA GLN A 139 -4.66 13.34 17.80
C GLN A 139 -5.37 14.32 16.87
N GLU A 140 -4.62 15.20 16.20
CA GLU A 140 -5.18 16.18 15.27
C GLU A 140 -5.76 15.51 14.03
N VAL A 141 -4.98 14.66 13.34
CA VAL A 141 -5.44 14.02 12.09
C VAL A 141 -6.54 12.99 12.33
N SER A 142 -6.55 12.32 13.48
CA SER A 142 -7.63 11.37 13.82
C SER A 142 -8.97 12.08 14.05
N HIS A 143 -8.95 13.35 14.49
CA HIS A 143 -10.17 14.08 14.81
C HIS A 143 -10.65 14.98 13.67
N TYR A 144 -9.73 15.58 12.92
CA TYR A 144 -10.04 16.56 11.88
C TYR A 144 -9.65 16.11 10.47
N GLY A 145 -9.04 14.93 10.31
CA GLY A 145 -8.56 14.46 9.03
C GLY A 145 -7.62 15.47 8.38
N VAL A 146 -7.96 15.89 7.16
CA VAL A 146 -7.18 16.88 6.39
C VAL A 146 -7.65 18.32 6.58
N ASP A 147 -8.74 18.57 7.30
CA ASP A 147 -9.40 19.88 7.36
C ASP A 147 -8.50 20.99 7.91
N ARG A 148 -7.50 20.62 8.71
CA ARG A 148 -6.54 21.54 9.34
C ARG A 148 -5.11 21.38 8.83
N LEU A 149 -4.92 20.57 7.78
CA LEU A 149 -3.65 20.49 7.07
C LEU A 149 -3.59 21.61 6.04
N MET A 150 -2.54 22.43 6.11
CA MET A 150 -2.32 23.53 5.17
C MET A 150 -1.02 23.35 4.40
N PHE A 151 -1.09 23.55 3.08
CA PHE A 151 0.09 23.71 2.24
C PHE A 151 0.45 25.20 2.14
N MET A 152 1.71 25.52 2.42
CA MET A 152 2.25 26.84 2.10
C MET A 152 2.79 26.79 0.67
N LEU A 153 2.05 27.41 -0.25
CA LEU A 153 2.50 27.54 -1.64
C LEU A 153 3.39 28.78 -1.77
N ALA A 154 4.40 28.70 -2.63
CA ALA A 154 5.14 29.89 -3.02
C ALA A 154 4.18 30.88 -3.72
N PRO A 155 4.38 32.20 -3.59
CA PRO A 155 3.65 33.17 -4.39
C PRO A 155 3.81 32.81 -5.88
N GLU A 156 2.75 32.95 -6.67
CA GLU A 156 2.91 32.91 -8.13
C GLU A 156 3.82 34.07 -8.52
N ASP A 157 4.96 33.76 -9.16
CA ASP A 157 5.77 34.77 -9.82
C ASP A 157 4.85 35.50 -10.82
N SER A 158 4.58 36.77 -10.55
CA SER A 158 3.70 37.63 -11.37
C SER A 158 4.47 38.29 -12.51
#